data_AF-A0A967RIA1-F1
#
_entry.id   AF-A0A967RIA1-F1
#
_cell.length_a   1.000
_cell.length_b   1.000
_cell.length_c   1.000
_cell.angle_alpha   90.00
_cell.angle_beta   90.00
_cell.angle_gamma   90.00
#
_symmetry.space_group_name_H-M   'P 1'
#
loop_
_entity.id
_entity.type
_entity.pdbx_description
1 polymer ?
#
loop_
_entity_poly.entity_id
_entity_poly.type
_entity_poly.pdbx_seq_one_letter_code
_entity_poly.pdbx_strand_id
1 'polypeptide(L)'
;FCWEPRAEYADYYERALYNHILASQNPKTGMMCYYVPLRSGSQKTYNNPFNSFWCCTGTGMENHAKYGDSIYFHDDENLWVNLFIASQL
;
A
#
# COMPACT_ATOMS: atom_id res chain seq x y z
N PHE A 1 -9.08 -2.57 -12.72
CA PHE A 1 -9.09 -4.03 -12.82
C PHE A 1 -10.50 -4.58 -13.02
N CYS A 2 -11.49 -4.25 -12.18
CA CYS A 2 -12.85 -4.82 -12.30
C CYS A 2 -13.64 -4.49 -13.58
N TRP A 3 -13.23 -3.49 -14.36
CA TRP A 3 -13.84 -3.20 -15.68
C TRP A 3 -13.06 -3.89 -16.81
N GLU A 4 -11.75 -4.03 -16.64
CA GLU A 4 -10.83 -4.63 -17.61
C GLU A 4 -9.63 -5.20 -16.84
N PRO A 5 -9.48 -6.53 -16.73
CA PRO A 5 -8.47 -7.19 -15.89
C PRO A 5 -7.13 -7.28 -16.62
N ARG A 6 -6.53 -6.13 -16.92
CA ARG A 6 -5.24 -6.02 -17.58
C ARG A 6 -4.06 -6.10 -16.60
N ALA A 7 -3.05 -6.88 -16.95
CA ALA A 7 -1.86 -7.08 -16.12
C ALA A 7 -1.10 -5.78 -15.85
N GLU A 8 -1.06 -4.83 -16.80
CA GLU A 8 -0.31 -3.58 -16.63
C GLU A 8 -0.87 -2.70 -15.49
N TYR A 9 -2.16 -2.84 -15.16
CA TYR A 9 -2.75 -2.19 -13.99
C TYR A 9 -2.28 -2.82 -12.68
N ALA A 10 -2.11 -4.14 -12.65
CA ALA A 10 -1.56 -4.87 -11.50
C ALA A 10 -0.07 -4.55 -11.31
N ASP A 11 0.72 -4.44 -12.39
CA ASP A 11 2.13 -4.03 -12.35
C ASP A 11 2.30 -2.66 -11.66
N TYR A 12 1.44 -1.70 -12.01
CA TYR A 12 1.45 -0.39 -11.37
C TYR A 12 1.06 -0.49 -9.88
N TYR A 13 0.02 -1.27 -9.57
CA TYR A 13 -0.45 -1.46 -8.20
C TYR A 13 0.65 -2.07 -7.33
N GLU A 14 1.29 -3.15 -7.77
CA GLU A 14 2.40 -3.80 -7.08
C GLU A 14 3.53 -2.80 -6.80
N ARG A 15 3.97 -2.06 -7.83
CA ARG A 15 5.04 -1.07 -7.69
C ARG A 15 4.68 0.02 -6.68
N ALA A 16 3.45 0.53 -6.70
CA ALA A 16 2.98 1.54 -5.75
C ALA A 16 2.85 0.98 -4.33
N LEU A 17 2.34 -0.24 -4.20
CA LEU A 17 2.11 -0.92 -2.92
C LEU A 17 3.42 -1.11 -2.17
N TYR A 18 4.41 -1.75 -2.79
CA TYR A 18 5.67 -2.07 -2.12
C TYR A 18 6.56 -0.84 -1.91
N ASN A 19 6.64 0.07 -2.89
CA ASN A 19 7.63 1.15 -2.83
C ASN A 19 7.10 2.44 -2.19
N HIS A 20 5.78 2.67 -2.19
CA HIS A 20 5.19 3.88 -1.64
C HIS A 20 4.35 3.59 -0.41
N ILE A 21 3.33 2.73 -0.53
CA ILE A 21 2.38 2.47 0.57
C ILE A 21 3.06 1.76 1.73
N LEU A 22 3.64 0.58 1.51
CA LEU A 22 4.38 -0.16 2.54
C LEU A 22 5.52 0.67 3.13
N ALA A 23 6.21 1.43 2.28
CA ALA A 23 7.33 2.27 2.68
C ALA A 23 6.90 3.51 3.50
N SER A 24 5.61 3.84 3.54
CA SER A 24 5.08 5.01 4.24
C SER A 24 4.87 4.79 5.74
N GLN A 25 4.94 3.55 6.24
CA GLN A 25 4.84 3.25 7.66
C GLN A 25 6.21 2.90 8.25
N ASN A 26 6.45 3.39 9.46
CA ASN A 26 7.59 2.95 10.25
C ASN A 26 7.30 1.53 10.78
N PRO A 27 8.08 0.50 10.40
CA PRO A 27 7.78 -0.87 10.80
C PRO A 27 7.98 -1.14 12.30
N LYS A 28 8.67 -0.25 13.03
CA LYS A 28 8.90 -0.38 14.48
C LYS A 28 7.87 0.34 15.32
N THR A 29 7.35 1.48 14.85
CA THR A 29 6.48 2.35 15.64
C THR A 29 5.05 2.44 15.10
N GLY A 30 4.79 1.98 13.88
CA GLY A 30 3.49 2.09 13.21
C GLY A 30 3.14 3.50 12.75
N MET A 31 4.04 4.47 12.91
CA MET A 31 3.82 5.88 12.54
C MET A 31 3.93 6.09 11.03
N MET A 32 3.20 7.08 10.51
CA MET A 32 3.03 7.32 9.07
C MET A 32 3.88 8.48 8.57
N CYS A 33 4.40 8.36 7.35
CA CYS A 33 5.01 9.43 6.60
C CYS A 33 3.96 10.29 5.90
N TYR A 34 4.21 11.59 5.82
CA TYR A 34 3.48 12.47 4.91
C TYR A 34 4.14 12.53 3.53
N TYR A 35 5.47 12.70 3.50
CA TYR A 35 6.26 12.77 2.28
C TYR A 35 7.31 11.65 2.23
N VAL A 36 7.50 11.09 1.04
CA VAL A 36 8.52 10.06 0.75
C VAL A 36 9.58 10.68 -0.18
N PRO A 37 10.64 11.30 0.36
CA PRO A 37 11.64 11.94 -0.47
C PRO A 37 12.48 10.91 -1.23
N LEU A 38 12.78 11.21 -2.49
CA LEU A 38 13.61 10.37 -3.37
C LEU A 38 15.06 10.86 -3.48
N ARG A 39 15.35 12.06 -2.97
CA ARG A 39 16.68 12.66 -3.03
C ARG A 39 17.64 11.92 -2.08
N SER A 40 18.82 11.56 -2.59
CA SER A 40 19.88 10.98 -1.78
C SER A 40 20.24 11.89 -0.59
N GLY A 41 20.38 11.28 0.59
CA GLY A 41 20.65 11.97 1.86
C GLY A 41 19.43 12.59 2.55
N SER A 42 18.25 12.59 1.93
CA SER A 42 17.00 12.98 2.60
C SER A 42 16.51 11.90 3.56
N GLN A 43 15.68 12.29 4.53
CA GLN A 43 15.11 11.39 5.52
C GLN A 43 13.59 11.43 5.50
N LYS A 44 12.97 10.28 5.76
CA LYS A 44 11.54 10.18 6.02
C LYS A 44 11.24 10.75 7.40
N THR A 45 10.22 11.60 7.50
CA THR A 45 9.66 12.06 8.77
C THR A 45 8.37 11.31 9.03
N TYR A 46 8.19 10.89 10.28
CA TYR A 46 7.02 10.16 10.73
C TYR A 46 6.21 11.02 11.70
N ASN A 47 4.90 10.81 11.70
CA ASN A 47 3.99 11.48 12.61
C ASN A 47 4.19 11.02 14.08
N ASN A 48 3.63 11.76 15.04
CA ASN A 48 3.55 11.35 16.43
C ASN A 48 2.20 10.68 16.73
N PRO A 49 2.14 9.69 17.64
CA PRO A 49 0.91 8.94 17.90
C PRO A 49 -0.29 9.80 18.32
N PHE A 50 -0.05 10.88 19.07
CA PHE A 50 -1.12 11.70 19.69
C PHE A 50 -1.10 13.18 19.31
N ASN A 51 -0.13 13.61 18.51
CA ASN A 51 0.15 15.04 18.27
C ASN A 51 0.26 15.38 16.78
N SER A 52 -0.14 14.49 15.87
CA SER A 52 0.04 14.67 14.43
C SER A 52 -1.15 14.13 13.64
N PHE A 53 -2.11 15.02 13.39
CA PHE A 53 -3.39 14.72 12.76
C PHE A 53 -3.39 15.11 11.28
N TRP A 54 -2.51 14.47 10.52
CA TRP A 54 -2.37 14.72 9.09
C TRP A 54 -3.34 13.86 8.28
N CYS A 55 -3.64 14.25 7.04
CA CYS A 55 -4.42 13.40 6.14
C CYS A 55 -3.76 12.04 5.87
N CYS A 56 -2.42 11.99 5.84
CA CYS A 56 -1.66 10.73 5.73
C CYS A 56 -1.71 9.87 7.01
N THR A 57 -2.06 10.44 8.16
CA THR A 57 -2.33 9.63 9.37
C THR A 57 -3.57 8.76 9.14
N GLY A 58 -4.68 9.37 8.68
CA GLY A 58 -5.94 8.65 8.43
C GLY A 58 -5.79 7.61 7.32
N THR A 59 -5.40 8.07 6.13
CA THR A 59 -5.21 7.17 4.98
C THR A 59 -4.12 6.11 5.20
N GLY A 60 -3.07 6.44 5.96
CA GLY A 60 -2.04 5.47 6.35
C GLY A 60 -2.59 4.32 7.20
N MET A 61 -3.48 4.61 8.17
CA MET A 61 -4.15 3.56 8.94
C MET A 61 -5.01 2.65 8.05
N GLU A 62 -5.76 3.23 7.12
CA GLU A 62 -6.58 2.46 6.17
C GLU A 62 -5.73 1.59 5.24
N ASN A 63 -4.60 2.11 4.74
CA ASN A 63 -3.74 1.45 3.77
C ASN A 63 -3.22 0.08 4.25
N HIS A 64 -2.80 -0.02 5.51
CA HIS A 64 -2.19 -1.25 6.03
C HIS A 64 -3.22 -2.30 6.46
N ALA A 65 -4.49 -1.91 6.59
CA ALA A 65 -5.58 -2.84 6.89
C ALA A 65 -6.07 -3.60 5.65
N LYS A 66 -5.75 -3.14 4.43
CA LYS A 66 -6.36 -3.62 3.17
C LYS A 66 -5.38 -4.29 2.20
N TYR A 67 -4.27 -4.85 2.69
CA TYR A 67 -3.32 -5.54 1.81
C TYR A 67 -3.91 -6.75 1.08
N GLY A 68 -4.93 -7.40 1.65
CA GLY A 68 -5.61 -8.56 1.06
C GLY A 68 -6.48 -8.23 -0.16
N ASP A 69 -7.03 -7.01 -0.22
CA ASP A 69 -8.12 -6.64 -1.13
C ASP A 69 -7.76 -6.70 -2.62
N SER A 70 -6.47 -6.71 -2.96
CA SER A 70 -6.00 -6.71 -4.34
C SER A 70 -5.08 -7.88 -4.67
N ILE A 71 -4.97 -8.87 -3.77
CA ILE A 71 -4.21 -10.10 -4.03
C ILE A 71 -4.91 -10.92 -5.11
N TYR A 72 -6.23 -11.08 -4.98
CA TYR A 72 -7.05 -11.88 -5.88
C TYR A 72 -8.23 -11.05 -6.41
N PHE A 73 -8.59 -11.28 -7.67
CA PHE A 73 -9.86 -10.87 -8.24
C PHE A 73 -10.46 -12.09 -8.94
N HIS A 74 -11.78 -12.16 -9.06
CA HIS A 74 -12.44 -13.27 -9.75
C HIS A 74 -13.73 -12.79 -10.43
N ASP A 75 -14.16 -13.55 -11.44
CA ASP A 75 -15.52 -13.52 -11.97
C ASP A 75 -16.15 -14.92 -11.83
N ASP A 76 -17.19 -15.22 -12.62
CA ASP A 76 -17.88 -16.51 -12.55
C ASP A 76 -17.03 -17.70 -13.06
N GLU A 77 -16.02 -17.44 -13.90
CA GLU A 77 -15.23 -18.48 -14.59
C GLU A 77 -13.72 -18.37 -14.35
N ASN A 78 -13.23 -17.23 -13.89
CA ASN A 78 -11.82 -16.88 -13.84
C ASN A 78 -11.39 -16.45 -12.43
N LEU A 79 -10.16 -16.82 -12.07
CA LEU A 79 -9.44 -16.32 -10.90
C LEU A 79 -8.12 -15.68 -11.34
N TRP A 80 -7.95 -14.39 -11.03
CA TRP A 80 -6.71 -13.65 -11.25
C TRP A 80 -5.92 -13.57 -9.95
N VAL A 81 -4.69 -14.06 -9.98
CA VAL A 81 -3.71 -13.90 -8.90
C VAL A 81 -2.80 -12.73 -9.26
N ASN A 82 -3.01 -11.58 -8.63
CA ASN A 82 -2.33 -10.32 -8.98
C ASN A 82 -1.11 -10.03 -8.11
N LEU A 83 -1.08 -10.48 -6.86
CA LEU A 83 0.04 -10.24 -5.94
C LEU A 83 0.51 -11.55 -5.31
N PHE A 84 1.82 -11.72 -5.16
CA PHE A 84 2.43 -12.92 -4.58
C PHE A 84 2.71 -12.72 -3.08
N ILE A 85 1.68 -12.39 -2.31
CA ILE A 85 1.72 -12.25 -0.86
C ILE A 85 1.22 -13.55 -0.24
N ALA A 86 1.81 -13.98 0.88
CA ALA A 86 1.34 -15.17 1.59
C ALA A 86 -0.09 -14.95 2.11
N SER A 87 -1.05 -15.65 1.53
CA SER A 87 -2.47 -15.52 1.83
C SER A 87 -3.25 -16.80 1.55
N GLN A 88 -4.44 -16.88 2.11
CA GLN A 88 -5.45 -17.87 1.78
C GLN A 88 -6.67 -17.14 1.21
N LEU A 89 -7.15 -17.59 0.06
CA LEU A 89 -8.43 -17.17 -0.52
C LEU A 89 -9.56 -18.05 0.01
#